data_AF-A0A976FGM5-F1
#
_entry.id   AF-A0A976FGM5-F1
#
_cell.length_a   1.000
_cell.length_b   1.000
_cell.length_c   1.000
_cell.angle_alpha   90.00
_cell.angle_beta   90.00
_cell.angle_gamma   90.00
#
_symmetry.space_group_name_H-M   'P 1'
#
loop_
_entity.id
_entity.type
_entity.pdbx_description
1 polymer ?
#
loop_
_entity_poly.entity_id
_entity_poly.type
_entity_poly.pdbx_seq_one_letter_code
_entity_poly.pdbx_strand_id
1 'polypeptide(L)'
;MTMGFCTKSLLDLSALHIKVSEVRQSVDGTWLYLLQVSCSSARWMVHKRYSEIRGLWLEISKSLGDSATQDSCAEHCHFLAGFEDEKFPRRHLLLTQHKLEARASELNQLFLKLVMRLNLCKPHVLQTCRMRGCPLLTLITSFFEVNAEQAREYAALSFSRSISMQRGAGRHDDQHFTQKRRGSISVSMGFSRRSRCVFSVGHRSVAALAQ
;
A
#
# COMPACT_ATOMS: atom_id res chain seq x y z
N MET A 1 21.98 -12.55 -44.27
CA MET A 1 20.81 -11.92 -43.60
C MET A 1 20.53 -12.72 -42.34
N THR A 2 21.10 -12.31 -41.21
CA THR A 2 20.83 -12.90 -39.90
C THR A 2 19.60 -12.20 -39.33
N MET A 3 18.47 -12.90 -39.28
CA MET A 3 17.33 -12.46 -38.49
C MET A 3 17.77 -12.44 -37.03
N GLY A 4 17.95 -11.23 -36.49
CA GLY A 4 18.13 -11.04 -35.06
C GLY A 4 16.84 -11.50 -34.38
N PHE A 5 16.88 -12.68 -33.77
CA PHE A 5 15.86 -13.09 -32.82
C PHE A 5 15.85 -12.03 -31.72
N CYS A 6 14.81 -11.20 -31.69
CA CYS A 6 14.52 -10.34 -30.57
C CYS A 6 14.15 -11.29 -29.43
N THR A 7 15.15 -11.71 -28.65
CA THR A 7 14.93 -12.45 -27.42
C THR A 7 14.07 -11.52 -26.56
N LYS A 8 12.78 -11.85 -26.41
CA LYS A 8 11.90 -11.17 -25.46
C LYS A 8 12.66 -11.13 -24.15
N SER A 9 13.12 -9.94 -23.76
CA SER A 9 13.89 -9.75 -22.54
C SER A 9 13.00 -10.26 -21.41
N LEU A 10 13.33 -11.44 -20.90
CA LEU A 10 12.63 -12.04 -19.78
C LEU A 10 12.87 -11.12 -18.59
N LEU A 11 11.82 -10.42 -18.15
CA LEU A 11 11.92 -9.52 -17.01
C LEU A 11 12.42 -10.29 -15.79
N ASP A 12 13.40 -9.69 -15.11
CA ASP A 12 14.02 -10.25 -13.91
C ASP A 12 13.08 -10.09 -12.72
N LEU A 13 12.45 -11.19 -12.31
CA LEU A 13 11.51 -11.22 -11.21
C LEU A 13 12.14 -10.89 -9.84
N SER A 14 13.46 -10.99 -9.70
CA SER A 14 14.15 -10.54 -8.48
C SER A 14 14.13 -9.01 -8.33
N ALA A 15 13.83 -8.28 -9.42
CA ALA A 15 13.63 -6.84 -9.43
C ALA A 15 12.14 -6.45 -9.41
N LEU A 16 11.23 -7.40 -9.17
CA LEU A 16 9.80 -7.13 -9.05
C LEU A 16 9.54 -6.29 -7.81
N HIS A 17 8.71 -5.26 -7.94
CA HIS A 17 8.24 -4.45 -6.84
C HIS A 17 6.78 -4.06 -7.10
N ILE A 18 5.96 -4.16 -6.06
CA ILE A 18 4.51 -3.96 -6.12
C ILE A 18 4.11 -3.01 -5.00
N LYS A 19 3.34 -1.99 -5.34
CA LYS A 19 2.80 -1.03 -4.38
C LYS A 19 1.35 -0.71 -4.69
N VAL A 20 0.48 -0.78 -3.68
CA VAL A 20 -0.84 -0.16 -3.71
C VAL A 20 -0.65 1.37 -3.71
N SER A 21 -0.93 2.00 -4.85
CA SER A 21 -0.75 3.45 -5.05
C SER A 21 -2.01 4.23 -4.71
N GLU A 22 -3.18 3.64 -4.96
CA GLU A 22 -4.46 4.32 -4.86
C GLU A 22 -5.59 3.31 -4.69
N VAL A 23 -6.69 3.75 -4.09
CA VAL A 23 -7.96 3.01 -4.04
C VAL A 23 -9.01 3.84 -4.76
N ARG A 24 -9.61 3.31 -5.82
CA ARG A 24 -10.62 4.00 -6.62
C ARG A 24 -11.97 3.29 -6.56
N GLN A 25 -13.04 4.05 -6.62
CA GLN A 25 -14.38 3.51 -6.80
C GLN A 25 -14.77 3.62 -8.27
N SER A 26 -15.07 2.49 -8.91
CA SER A 26 -15.67 2.47 -10.23
C SER A 26 -17.13 2.94 -10.20
N VAL A 27 -17.68 3.27 -11.37
CA VAL A 27 -19.07 3.73 -11.54
C VAL A 27 -20.13 2.77 -11.01
N ASP A 28 -19.87 1.47 -11.01
CA ASP A 28 -20.73 0.43 -10.44
C ASP A 28 -20.67 0.36 -8.89
N GLY A 29 -19.88 1.23 -8.27
CA GLY A 29 -19.69 1.27 -6.82
C GLY A 29 -18.62 0.31 -6.29
N THR A 30 -17.97 -0.47 -7.16
CA THR A 30 -16.91 -1.41 -6.77
C THR A 30 -15.61 -0.67 -6.41
N TRP A 31 -14.97 -1.08 -5.32
CA TRP A 31 -13.65 -0.55 -4.94
C TRP A 31 -12.52 -1.37 -5.58
N LEU A 32 -11.64 -0.66 -6.28
CA LEU A 32 -10.47 -1.17 -7.00
C LEU A 32 -9.19 -0.66 -6.35
N TYR A 33 -8.24 -1.56 -6.16
CA TYR A 33 -6.89 -1.25 -5.72
C TYR A 33 -6.02 -1.08 -6.96
N LEU A 34 -5.42 0.10 -7.08
CA LEU A 34 -4.45 0.39 -8.13
C LEU A 34 -3.08 -0.02 -7.64
N LEU A 35 -2.52 -1.02 -8.32
CA LEU A 35 -1.22 -1.59 -8.03
C LEU A 35 -0.22 -1.02 -9.02
N GLN A 36 0.71 -0.22 -8.53
CA GLN A 36 1.89 0.15 -9.27
C GLN A 36 2.86 -1.02 -9.24
N VAL A 37 3.12 -1.60 -10.41
CA VAL A 37 4.06 -2.70 -10.59
C VAL A 37 5.29 -2.17 -11.32
N SER A 38 6.46 -2.57 -10.84
CA SER A 38 7.73 -2.31 -11.52
C SER A 38 8.57 -3.56 -11.54
N CYS A 39 9.23 -3.83 -12.66
CA CYS A 39 10.11 -4.97 -12.82
C CYS A 39 11.26 -4.55 -13.73
N SER A 40 12.48 -4.57 -13.20
CA SER A 40 13.67 -4.00 -13.87
C SER A 40 13.43 -2.52 -14.26
N SER A 41 13.49 -2.16 -15.55
CA SER A 41 13.23 -0.81 -16.05
C SER A 41 11.75 -0.53 -16.36
N ALA A 42 10.91 -1.57 -16.42
CA ALA A 42 9.50 -1.44 -16.78
C ALA A 42 8.65 -1.07 -15.56
N ARG A 43 7.63 -0.23 -15.79
CA ARG A 43 6.65 0.18 -14.78
C ARG A 43 5.26 0.29 -15.42
N TRP A 44 4.24 -0.23 -14.75
CA TRP A 44 2.85 -0.19 -15.21
C TRP A 44 1.88 -0.20 -14.02
N MET A 45 0.59 -0.03 -14.33
CA MET A 45 -0.49 -0.01 -13.35
C MET A 45 -1.43 -1.18 -13.60
N VAL A 46 -1.84 -1.87 -12.54
CA VAL A 46 -2.82 -2.96 -12.60
C VAL A 46 -3.98 -2.65 -11.65
N HIS A 47 -5.21 -2.81 -12.13
CA HIS A 47 -6.41 -2.63 -11.32
C HIS A 47 -6.91 -3.97 -10.81
N LYS A 48 -7.08 -4.15 -9.50
CA LYS A 48 -7.61 -5.39 -8.91
C LYS A 48 -8.65 -5.12 -7.84
N ARG A 49 -9.72 -5.92 -7.80
CA ARG A 49 -10.62 -5.93 -6.65
C ARG A 49 -9.97 -6.67 -5.48
N TYR A 50 -10.43 -6.35 -4.27
CA TYR A 50 -10.02 -7.07 -3.07
C TYR A 50 -10.22 -8.59 -3.17
N SER A 51 -11.33 -9.03 -3.78
CA SER A 51 -11.64 -10.46 -3.97
C SER A 51 -10.64 -11.16 -4.90
N GLU A 52 -10.14 -10.47 -5.91
CA GLU A 52 -9.14 -11.02 -6.84
C GLU A 52 -7.79 -11.17 -6.14
N ILE A 53 -7.37 -10.17 -5.37
CA ILE A 53 -6.15 -10.25 -4.55
C ILE A 53 -6.27 -11.38 -3.51
N ARG A 54 -7.45 -11.56 -2.92
CA ARG A 54 -7.72 -12.69 -2.02
C ARG A 54 -7.66 -14.03 -2.74
N GLY A 55 -8.18 -14.10 -3.97
CA GLY A 55 -8.09 -15.28 -4.83
C GLY A 55 -6.64 -15.68 -5.05
N LEU A 56 -5.80 -14.72 -5.47
CA LEU A 56 -4.36 -14.92 -5.61
C LEU A 56 -3.73 -15.50 -4.34
N TRP A 57 -3.97 -14.88 -3.19
CA TRP A 57 -3.41 -15.34 -1.92
C TRP A 57 -3.84 -16.78 -1.60
N LEU A 58 -5.13 -17.11 -1.77
CA LEU A 58 -5.62 -18.47 -1.55
C LEU A 58 -5.00 -19.49 -2.50
N GLU A 59 -4.84 -19.14 -3.77
CA GLU A 59 -4.24 -20.03 -4.77
C GLU A 59 -2.76 -20.27 -4.48
N ILE A 60 -2.01 -19.22 -4.10
CA ILE A 60 -0.62 -19.37 -3.65
C ILE A 60 -0.55 -20.28 -2.42
N SER A 61 -1.35 -20.01 -1.39
CA SER A 61 -1.35 -20.83 -0.16
C SER A 61 -1.71 -22.28 -0.43
N LYS A 62 -2.69 -22.52 -1.32
CA LYS A 62 -3.08 -23.86 -1.74
C LYS A 62 -1.93 -24.57 -2.46
N SER A 63 -1.31 -23.92 -3.44
CA SER A 63 -0.20 -24.48 -4.21
C SER A 63 1.05 -24.75 -3.36
N LEU A 64 1.27 -24.00 -2.26
CA LEU A 64 2.35 -24.26 -1.32
C LEU A 64 2.07 -25.46 -0.40
N GLY A 65 0.80 -25.67 -0.04
CA GLY A 65 0.36 -26.80 0.78
C GLY A 65 0.09 -28.11 0.02
N ASP A 66 0.00 -28.07 -1.32
CA ASP A 66 -0.28 -29.25 -2.15
C ASP A 66 1.03 -29.94 -2.59
N SER A 67 1.20 -31.19 -2.16
CA SER A 67 2.38 -32.03 -2.44
C SER A 67 2.60 -32.28 -3.94
N ALA A 68 1.54 -32.30 -4.76
CA ALA A 68 1.68 -32.50 -6.21
C ALA A 68 2.41 -31.31 -6.90
N THR A 69 2.27 -30.11 -6.36
CA THR A 69 3.02 -28.93 -6.81
C THR A 69 4.48 -28.95 -6.37
N GLN A 70 4.79 -29.65 -5.27
CA GLN A 70 6.15 -29.86 -4.79
C GLN A 70 6.93 -30.82 -5.69
N ASP A 71 6.25 -31.82 -6.27
CA ASP A 71 6.86 -32.82 -7.16
C ASP A 71 7.09 -32.31 -8.60
N SER A 72 6.24 -31.40 -9.09
CA SER A 72 6.35 -30.86 -10.47
C SER A 72 7.35 -29.72 -10.62
N CYS A 73 7.64 -28.99 -9.53
CA CYS A 73 8.68 -27.97 -9.53
C CYS A 73 9.99 -28.61 -9.05
N ALA A 74 10.85 -29.01 -10.00
CA ALA A 74 12.09 -29.76 -9.75
C ALA A 74 13.06 -29.13 -8.72
N GLU A 75 12.84 -27.87 -8.35
CA GLU A 75 13.40 -27.23 -7.17
C GLU A 75 12.21 -26.58 -6.50
N HIS A 76 11.68 -27.22 -5.47
CA HIS A 76 10.60 -26.71 -4.62
C HIS A 76 10.64 -25.19 -4.62
N CYS A 77 9.54 -24.52 -5.01
CA CYS A 77 9.40 -23.06 -4.99
C CYS A 77 9.42 -22.53 -3.49
N HIS A 78 10.31 -23.08 -2.65
CA HIS A 78 10.65 -22.85 -1.24
C HIS A 78 10.90 -21.39 -0.91
N PHE A 79 11.28 -20.58 -1.91
CA PHE A 79 11.42 -19.16 -1.71
C PHE A 79 10.11 -18.51 -1.21
N LEU A 80 8.94 -19.11 -1.50
CA LEU A 80 7.66 -18.68 -0.92
C LEU A 80 7.22 -19.48 0.33
N ALA A 81 7.96 -20.50 0.79
CA ALA A 81 7.53 -21.36 1.90
C ALA A 81 7.30 -20.58 3.20
N GLY A 82 6.14 -20.77 3.82
CA GLY A 82 5.66 -19.98 4.97
C GLY A 82 4.93 -18.69 4.57
N PHE A 83 4.68 -18.43 3.29
CA PHE A 83 3.82 -17.32 2.84
C PHE A 83 2.34 -17.65 3.07
N GLU A 84 2.00 -18.94 3.09
CA GLU A 84 0.71 -19.49 3.46
C GLU A 84 0.29 -19.13 4.90
N ASP A 85 1.26 -18.93 5.79
CA ASP A 85 1.03 -18.50 7.18
C ASP A 85 0.76 -16.99 7.30
N GLU A 86 0.99 -16.23 6.24
CA GLU A 86 0.78 -14.79 6.25
C GLU A 86 -0.72 -14.47 6.36
N LYS A 87 -1.06 -13.66 7.35
CA LYS A 87 -2.44 -13.24 7.56
C LYS A 87 -2.91 -12.36 6.40
N PHE A 88 -3.98 -12.78 5.73
CA PHE A 88 -4.66 -11.92 4.76
C PHE A 88 -5.54 -10.88 5.48
N PRO A 89 -5.58 -9.61 5.00
CA PRO A 89 -6.47 -8.58 5.53
C PRO A 89 -7.91 -9.07 5.63
N ARG A 90 -8.66 -8.63 6.65
CA ARG A 90 -10.07 -9.06 6.77
C ARG A 90 -11.00 -8.18 5.93
N ARG A 91 -12.08 -8.78 5.43
CA ARG A 91 -13.18 -8.00 4.84
C ARG A 91 -13.90 -7.25 5.97
N HIS A 92 -14.09 -5.94 5.79
CA HIS A 92 -14.92 -5.13 6.69
C HIS A 92 -16.32 -5.00 6.10
N LEU A 93 -17.34 -5.09 6.96
CA LEU A 93 -18.74 -4.90 6.58
C LEU A 93 -19.00 -3.45 6.16
N LEU A 94 -18.42 -2.49 6.87
CA LEU A 94 -18.49 -1.07 6.55
C LEU A 94 -17.19 -0.59 5.89
N LEU A 95 -17.34 0.07 4.74
CA LEU A 95 -16.22 0.58 3.94
C LEU A 95 -16.12 2.11 4.12
N THR A 96 -15.56 2.53 5.24
CA THR A 96 -15.13 3.93 5.42
C THR A 96 -13.78 4.16 4.76
N GLN A 97 -13.45 5.41 4.44
CA GLN A 97 -12.14 5.78 3.89
C GLN A 97 -10.98 5.23 4.75
N HIS A 98 -11.02 5.47 6.07
CA HIS A 98 -10.03 4.94 7.01
C HIS A 98 -9.89 3.41 6.93
N LYS A 99 -10.99 2.66 6.78
CA LYS A 99 -10.95 1.20 6.63
C LYS A 99 -10.38 0.76 5.28
N LEU A 100 -10.61 1.53 4.22
CA LEU A 100 -10.04 1.28 2.89
C LEU A 100 -8.53 1.54 2.88
N GLU A 101 -8.09 2.64 3.50
CA GLU A 101 -6.67 3.00 3.65
C GLU A 101 -5.91 1.99 4.53
N ALA A 102 -6.48 1.60 5.68
CA ALA A 102 -5.91 0.58 6.53
C ALA A 102 -5.73 -0.74 5.76
N ARG A 103 -6.77 -1.17 5.03
CA ARG A 103 -6.69 -2.39 4.20
C ARG A 103 -5.65 -2.25 3.08
N ALA A 104 -5.58 -1.09 2.42
CA ALA A 104 -4.57 -0.83 1.39
C ALA A 104 -3.14 -0.91 1.96
N SER A 105 -2.93 -0.42 3.18
CA SER A 105 -1.66 -0.54 3.90
C SER A 105 -1.30 -1.99 4.21
N GLU A 106 -2.25 -2.78 4.72
CA GLU A 106 -2.04 -4.20 4.99
C GLU A 106 -1.77 -5.00 3.70
N LEU A 107 -2.49 -4.70 2.60
CA LEU A 107 -2.21 -5.30 1.29
C LEU A 107 -0.81 -4.93 0.77
N ASN A 108 -0.38 -3.68 0.99
CA ASN A 108 0.99 -3.27 0.68
C ASN A 108 2.03 -4.10 1.43
N GLN A 109 1.80 -4.37 2.72
CA GLN A 109 2.67 -5.23 3.52
C GLN A 109 2.69 -6.67 3.01
N LEU A 110 1.53 -7.22 2.60
CA LEU A 110 1.44 -8.55 2.01
C LEU A 110 2.28 -8.64 0.71
N PHE A 111 2.12 -7.67 -0.20
CA PHE A 111 2.89 -7.64 -1.45
C PHE A 111 4.38 -7.44 -1.22
N LEU A 112 4.76 -6.60 -0.24
CA LEU A 112 6.15 -6.44 0.15
C LEU A 112 6.76 -7.77 0.61
N LYS A 113 6.05 -8.52 1.46
CA LYS A 113 6.51 -9.84 1.93
C LYS A 113 6.64 -10.85 0.79
N LEU A 114 5.68 -10.86 -0.15
CA LEU A 114 5.74 -11.68 -1.35
C LEU A 114 7.01 -11.38 -2.17
N VAL A 115 7.25 -10.10 -2.46
CA VAL A 115 8.43 -9.63 -3.21
C VAL A 115 9.73 -9.96 -2.47
N MET A 116 9.80 -9.69 -1.17
CA MET A 116 11.00 -9.99 -0.38
C MET A 116 11.36 -11.47 -0.43
N ARG A 117 10.36 -12.35 -0.39
CA ARG A 117 10.52 -13.79 -0.51
C ARG A 117 11.04 -14.21 -1.89
N LEU A 118 10.50 -13.63 -2.97
CA LEU A 118 11.08 -13.82 -4.32
C LEU A 118 12.55 -13.41 -4.34
N ASN A 119 12.89 -12.27 -3.71
CA ASN A 119 14.25 -11.73 -3.71
C ASN A 119 15.26 -12.55 -2.89
N LEU A 120 14.81 -13.50 -2.05
CA LEU A 120 15.71 -14.46 -1.40
C LEU A 120 16.30 -15.46 -2.40
N CYS A 121 15.64 -15.65 -3.55
CA CYS A 121 16.10 -16.54 -4.59
C CYS A 121 17.08 -15.80 -5.53
N LYS A 122 18.15 -16.48 -5.97
CA LYS A 122 19.09 -15.90 -6.93
C LYS A 122 18.36 -15.66 -8.28
N PRO A 123 18.64 -14.55 -9.00
CA PRO A 123 17.93 -14.21 -10.23
C PRO A 123 17.91 -15.34 -11.28
N HIS A 124 19.03 -16.02 -11.48
CA HIS A 124 19.14 -17.13 -12.45
C HIS A 124 18.30 -18.35 -12.05
N VAL A 125 18.10 -18.60 -10.76
CA VAL A 125 17.26 -19.70 -10.26
C VAL A 125 15.79 -19.36 -10.53
N LEU A 126 15.34 -18.15 -10.21
CA LEU A 126 13.99 -17.68 -10.55
C LEU A 126 13.72 -17.74 -12.05
N GLN A 127 14.69 -17.31 -12.86
CA GLN A 127 14.57 -17.35 -14.32
C GLN A 127 14.46 -18.79 -14.84
N THR A 128 15.31 -19.70 -14.34
CA THR A 128 15.26 -21.12 -14.72
C THR A 128 13.94 -21.75 -14.32
N CYS A 129 13.49 -21.49 -13.09
CA CYS A 129 12.22 -21.95 -12.54
C CYS A 129 11.02 -21.47 -13.37
N ARG A 130 11.06 -20.22 -13.81
CA ARG A 130 10.07 -19.64 -14.72
C ARG A 130 10.09 -20.28 -16.11
N MET A 131 11.27 -20.51 -16.69
CA MET A 131 11.41 -21.17 -18.00
C MET A 131 10.92 -22.62 -17.98
N ARG A 132 11.05 -23.30 -16.84
CA ARG A 132 10.49 -24.64 -16.59
C ARG A 132 8.97 -24.62 -16.32
N GLY A 133 8.36 -23.45 -16.20
CA GLY A 133 6.93 -23.29 -16.00
C GLY A 133 6.45 -23.51 -14.55
N CYS A 134 7.19 -23.09 -13.50
CA CYS A 134 6.67 -23.17 -12.11
C CYS A 134 5.27 -22.54 -12.05
N PRO A 135 4.23 -23.30 -11.63
CA PRO A 135 2.86 -22.81 -11.60
C PRO A 135 2.71 -21.56 -10.72
N LEU A 136 3.44 -21.50 -9.59
CA LEU A 136 3.43 -20.34 -8.69
C LEU A 136 3.97 -19.07 -9.36
N LEU A 137 5.10 -19.17 -10.07
CA LEU A 137 5.65 -18.01 -10.80
C LEU A 137 4.75 -17.60 -11.95
N THR A 138 4.12 -18.55 -12.63
CA THR A 138 3.14 -18.28 -13.70
C THR A 138 1.93 -17.53 -13.14
N LEU A 139 1.40 -17.98 -12.01
CA LEU A 139 0.27 -17.35 -11.32
C LEU A 139 0.61 -15.92 -10.87
N ILE A 140 1.76 -15.70 -10.24
CA ILE A 140 2.23 -14.36 -9.84
C ILE A 140 2.40 -13.45 -11.05
N THR A 141 3.15 -13.90 -12.06
CA THR A 141 3.46 -13.07 -13.24
C THR A 141 2.24 -12.75 -14.09
N SER A 142 1.27 -13.67 -14.17
CA SER A 142 0.01 -13.43 -14.87
C SER A 142 -0.87 -12.44 -14.11
N PHE A 143 -0.98 -12.58 -12.79
CA PHE A 143 -1.80 -11.67 -11.98
C PHE A 143 -1.31 -10.22 -12.03
N PHE A 144 0.01 -10.02 -11.98
CA PHE A 144 0.63 -8.69 -12.07
C PHE A 144 0.96 -8.27 -13.51
N GLU A 145 0.58 -9.07 -14.50
CA GLU A 145 0.71 -8.74 -15.92
C GLU A 145 2.16 -8.45 -16.36
N VAL A 146 3.12 -9.18 -15.76
CA VAL A 146 4.57 -8.98 -15.98
C VAL A 146 5.00 -9.22 -17.42
N ASN A 147 4.24 -10.00 -18.21
CA ASN A 147 4.57 -10.29 -19.62
C ASN A 147 3.51 -9.82 -20.61
N ALA A 148 2.53 -9.05 -20.16
CA ALA A 148 1.58 -8.45 -21.05
C ALA A 148 2.33 -7.33 -21.81
N GLU A 149 2.81 -7.63 -23.03
CA GLU A 149 3.05 -6.58 -24.00
C GLU A 149 1.72 -5.83 -24.13
N GLN A 150 1.70 -4.57 -23.68
CA GLN A 150 0.56 -3.64 -23.62
C GLN A 150 -0.06 -3.48 -22.22
N ALA A 151 0.52 -2.55 -21.46
CA ALA A 151 -0.29 -1.54 -20.77
C ALA A 151 -0.53 -0.36 -21.73
N ARG A 152 -1.11 -0.64 -22.91
CA ARG A 152 -1.70 0.41 -23.76
C ARG A 152 -3.20 0.29 -23.58
N GLU A 153 -3.79 1.38 -23.11
CA GLU A 153 -5.24 1.58 -22.99
C GLU A 153 -5.96 0.60 -22.04
N TYR A 154 -5.72 0.74 -20.74
CA TYR A 154 -6.89 0.66 -19.86
C TYR A 154 -7.73 1.88 -20.21
N ALA A 155 -8.71 1.68 -21.10
CA ALA A 155 -9.75 2.63 -21.45
C ALA A 155 -10.11 3.43 -20.21
N ALA A 156 -10.23 4.75 -20.34
CA ALA A 156 -10.50 5.69 -19.26
C ALA A 156 -11.64 5.18 -18.37
N LEU A 157 -11.30 4.36 -17.36
CA LEU A 157 -12.26 3.80 -16.43
C LEU A 157 -12.82 5.02 -15.72
N SER A 158 -14.12 5.23 -15.88
CA SER A 158 -14.78 6.35 -15.23
C SER A 158 -14.85 6.02 -13.74
N PHE A 159 -14.05 6.74 -12.96
CA PHE A 159 -13.98 6.58 -11.52
C PHE A 159 -14.77 7.70 -10.86
N SER A 160 -15.59 7.33 -9.88
CA SER A 160 -16.42 8.28 -9.15
C SER A 160 -15.68 8.87 -7.94
N ARG A 161 -14.73 8.13 -7.36
CA ARG A 161 -13.95 8.53 -6.17
C ARG A 161 -12.55 7.92 -6.19
N SER A 162 -11.59 8.61 -5.59
CA SER A 162 -10.20 8.17 -5.45
C SER A 162 -9.63 8.50 -4.07
N ILE A 163 -8.76 7.61 -3.56
CA ILE A 163 -8.00 7.76 -2.32
C ILE A 163 -6.54 7.46 -2.64
N SER A 164 -5.69 8.48 -2.63
CA SER A 164 -4.25 8.35 -2.93
C SER A 164 -3.47 7.85 -1.72
N MET A 165 -2.61 6.84 -1.93
CA MET A 165 -1.74 6.26 -0.90
C MET A 165 -0.37 6.94 -0.91
N GLN A 166 -0.35 8.27 -0.81
CA GLN A 166 0.90 8.98 -0.50
C GLN A 166 1.17 8.82 1.00
N ARG A 167 2.38 8.38 1.36
CA ARG A 167 2.82 8.53 2.74
C ARG A 167 2.79 10.03 3.01
N GLY A 168 1.97 10.45 3.97
CA GLY A 168 2.17 11.72 4.63
C GLY A 168 3.56 11.69 5.24
N ALA A 169 4.58 12.09 4.47
CA ALA A 169 5.65 12.86 5.06
C ALA A 169 4.91 14.05 5.65
N GLY A 170 4.70 14.04 6.96
CA GLY A 170 4.18 15.18 7.67
C GLY A 170 5.05 16.36 7.28
N ARG A 171 4.52 17.19 6.38
CA ARG A 171 4.95 18.57 6.31
C ARG A 171 4.46 19.17 7.61
N HIS A 172 5.36 19.18 8.58
CA HIS A 172 5.48 20.31 9.47
C HIS A 172 5.81 21.49 8.56
N ASP A 173 4.80 22.02 7.87
CA ASP A 173 4.93 23.29 7.17
C ASP A 173 4.88 24.35 8.28
N ASP A 174 6.04 24.97 8.46
CA ASP A 174 6.29 26.14 9.28
C ASP A 174 5.14 27.13 9.14
N GLN A 175 4.33 27.24 10.21
CA GLN A 175 3.63 28.49 10.47
C GLN A 175 4.70 29.53 10.81
N HIS A 176 5.27 30.12 9.75
CA HIS A 176 5.94 31.39 9.82
C HIS A 176 4.99 32.38 10.51
N PHE A 177 5.30 32.69 11.77
CA PHE A 177 4.73 33.76 12.53
C PHE A 177 5.14 35.08 11.85
N THR A 178 4.42 35.47 10.80
CA THR A 178 4.61 36.79 10.20
C THR A 178 4.04 37.82 11.16
N GLN A 179 4.96 38.38 11.95
CA GLN A 179 4.89 39.62 12.68
C GLN A 179 4.24 40.73 11.82
N LYS A 180 2.91 40.88 11.90
CA LYS A 180 2.23 42.08 11.40
C LYS A 180 2.15 43.11 12.52
N ARG A 181 2.99 44.13 12.34
CA ARG A 181 3.11 45.36 13.10
C ARG A 181 1.75 45.91 13.53
N ARG A 182 1.59 46.06 14.84
CA ARG A 182 0.51 46.80 15.48
C ARG A 182 0.69 48.28 15.15
N GLY A 183 -0.09 48.77 14.18
CA GLY A 183 -0.21 50.19 13.86
C GLY A 183 -0.93 50.90 15.00
N SER A 184 -0.28 51.95 15.49
CA SER A 184 -0.71 52.85 16.56
C SER A 184 -1.99 53.60 16.18
N ILE A 185 -2.98 53.61 17.08
CA ILE A 185 -3.95 54.71 17.16
C ILE A 185 -4.10 55.06 18.64
N SER A 186 -3.59 56.24 18.97
CA SER A 186 -3.75 56.96 20.23
C SER A 186 -5.10 57.65 20.28
N VAL A 187 -5.86 57.47 21.37
CA VAL A 187 -6.79 58.48 21.88
C VAL A 187 -6.81 58.41 23.41
N SER A 188 -6.53 59.55 24.03
CA SER A 188 -6.55 59.79 25.48
C SER A 188 -7.81 60.55 25.91
N MET A 189 -8.10 60.44 27.22
CA MET A 189 -8.98 61.23 28.10
C MET A 189 -10.39 60.70 28.41
N GLY A 190 -10.64 60.55 29.71
CA GLY A 190 -11.99 60.50 30.30
C GLY A 190 -12.03 59.87 31.69
N PHE A 191 -11.91 60.69 32.75
CA PHE A 191 -12.01 60.31 34.16
C PHE A 191 -13.42 59.83 34.56
N SER A 192 -13.54 58.75 35.38
CA SER A 192 -14.29 58.78 36.65
C SER A 192 -14.35 57.45 37.43
N ARG A 193 -13.85 57.54 38.67
CA ARG A 193 -14.37 57.03 39.96
C ARG A 193 -14.74 55.55 40.19
N ARG A 194 -14.02 54.96 41.18
CA ARG A 194 -14.41 54.11 42.33
C ARG A 194 -15.30 52.88 42.03
N SER A 195 -14.91 51.66 42.43
CA SER A 195 -14.88 51.24 43.85
C SER A 195 -14.06 49.95 44.10
N ARG A 196 -13.79 49.75 45.39
CA ARG A 196 -12.86 48.86 46.11
C ARG A 196 -13.20 47.36 46.17
N CYS A 197 -12.12 46.58 46.41
CA CYS A 197 -11.93 45.40 47.29
C CYS A 197 -12.87 44.18 47.09
N VAL A 198 -12.47 42.91 47.26
CA VAL A 198 -11.79 42.29 48.41
C VAL A 198 -11.18 40.93 47.96
N PHE A 199 -10.05 40.60 48.58
CA PHE A 199 -9.34 39.31 48.61
C PHE A 199 -10.21 38.12 49.03
N SER A 200 -9.91 36.91 48.54
CA SER A 200 -9.79 35.73 49.42
C SER A 200 -8.93 34.65 48.77
N VAL A 201 -7.77 34.43 49.39
CA VAL A 201 -6.88 33.28 49.22
C VAL A 201 -7.44 32.14 50.08
N GLY A 202 -7.44 30.91 49.57
CA GLY A 202 -7.86 29.72 50.31
C GLY A 202 -7.20 28.46 49.78
N HIS A 203 -6.29 27.92 50.60
CA HIS A 203 -5.39 26.79 50.38
C HIS A 203 -6.07 25.41 50.25
N ARG A 204 -5.39 24.52 49.49
CA ARG A 204 -5.05 23.09 49.73
C ARG A 204 -6.08 22.15 50.40
N SER A 205 -6.32 20.98 49.79
CA SER A 205 -5.59 19.72 50.12
C SER A 205 -6.31 18.45 49.60
N VAL A 206 -5.47 17.45 49.36
CA VAL A 206 -5.68 16.08 48.89
C VAL A 206 -6.36 15.20 49.94
N ALA A 207 -7.13 14.19 49.52
CA ALA A 207 -7.22 12.91 50.23
C ALA A 207 -7.55 11.76 49.26
N ALA A 208 -6.81 10.67 49.43
CA ALA A 208 -6.95 9.37 48.79
C ALA A 208 -7.68 8.37 49.71
N LEU A 209 -7.84 7.13 49.20
CA LEU A 209 -8.31 5.85 49.81
C LEU A 209 -9.75 5.48 49.39
N ALA A 210 -9.94 4.46 48.54
CA ALA A 210 -9.71 3.01 48.69
C ALA A 210 -10.96 2.29 49.23
N GLN A 211 -11.49 1.38 48.40
CA GLN A 211 -12.04 0.07 48.73
C GLN A 211 -12.03 -0.78 47.46
#